data_AF-A0A5C9CEJ3-F1
#
_entry.id   AF-A0A5C9CEJ3-F1
#
_cell.length_a   1.000
_cell.length_b   1.000
_cell.length_c   1.000
_cell.angle_alpha   90.00
_cell.angle_beta   90.00
_cell.angle_gamma   90.00
#
_symmetry.space_group_name_H-M   'P 1'
#
loop_
_entity.id
_entity.type
_entity.pdbx_description
1 polymer ?
#
loop_
_entity_poly.entity_id
_entity_poly.type
_entity_poly.pdbx_seq_one_letter_code
_entity_poly.pdbx_strand_id
1 'polypeptide(L)'
;MSNQKDHVILPDLITKEPLGPLVRRGDDDGFTIVKWVIYGTFEAEEYGVTQANVDQLKATSTDPVVQRLLGSGSEDSVKVLGLDKDWLARVIKATGNYGESFERNLGSKSAVNLPRGRNKQWNQGGLIYAYPAR
;
A
#
# COMPACT_ATOMS: atom_id res chain seq x y z
N MET A 1 13.98 2.95 -32.70
CA MET A 1 13.18 3.33 -31.52
C MET A 1 13.95 4.43 -30.81
N SER A 2 13.33 5.57 -30.51
CA SER A 2 14.00 6.71 -29.86
C SER A 2 14.50 6.32 -28.47
N ASN A 3 15.63 6.89 -28.04
CA ASN A 3 16.23 6.63 -26.73
C ASN A 3 15.44 7.39 -25.66
N GLN A 4 15.05 6.73 -24.57
CA GLN A 4 14.28 7.34 -23.48
C GLN A 4 14.97 8.57 -22.89
N LYS A 5 16.30 8.61 -22.91
CA LYS A 5 17.11 9.73 -22.41
C LYS A 5 16.95 11.01 -23.23
N ASP A 6 16.41 10.93 -24.43
CA ASP A 6 16.20 12.08 -25.32
C ASP A 6 14.87 12.80 -25.03
N HIS A 7 14.04 12.27 -24.12
CA HIS A 7 12.73 12.81 -23.76
C HIS A 7 12.71 13.30 -22.31
N VAL A 8 12.07 14.45 -22.06
CA VAL A 8 11.95 15.06 -20.73
C VAL A 8 10.49 15.25 -20.34
N ILE A 9 10.18 15.00 -19.05
CA ILE A 9 8.88 15.34 -18.46
C ILE A 9 8.93 16.82 -18.04
N LEU A 10 8.05 17.63 -18.61
CA LEU A 10 7.92 19.04 -18.23
C LEU A 10 7.40 19.16 -16.79
N PRO A 11 7.81 20.20 -16.04
CA PRO A 11 7.46 20.34 -14.62
C PRO A 11 5.99 20.69 -14.38
N ASP A 12 5.31 21.22 -15.39
CA ASP A 12 3.96 21.77 -15.24
C ASP A 12 2.90 20.67 -15.16
N LEU A 13 2.14 20.68 -14.06
CA LEU A 13 0.95 19.84 -13.89
C LEU A 13 -0.30 20.64 -14.23
N ILE A 14 -0.98 20.27 -15.32
CA ILE A 14 -2.15 21.01 -15.83
C ILE A 14 -3.51 20.45 -15.38
N THR A 15 -3.56 19.23 -14.84
CA THR A 15 -4.79 18.59 -14.33
C THR A 15 -4.58 17.87 -13.00
N LYS A 16 -5.68 17.48 -12.34
CA LYS A 16 -5.68 16.69 -11.10
C LYS A 16 -6.28 15.32 -11.40
N GLU A 17 -5.45 14.29 -11.45
CA GLU A 17 -5.85 12.91 -11.80
C GLU A 17 -5.58 11.93 -10.64
N PRO A 18 -6.41 11.92 -9.57
CA PRO A 18 -6.27 10.95 -8.49
C PRO A 18 -6.75 9.56 -8.94
N LEU A 19 -5.81 8.70 -9.31
CA LEU A 19 -6.11 7.33 -9.73
C LEU A 19 -6.41 6.45 -8.51
N GLY A 20 -7.54 5.76 -8.55
CA GLY A 20 -7.95 4.80 -7.54
C GLY A 20 -8.74 3.65 -8.17
N PRO A 21 -8.93 2.54 -7.43
CA PRO A 21 -9.75 1.44 -7.91
C PRO A 21 -11.20 1.88 -8.07
N LEU A 22 -11.90 1.26 -9.01
CA LEU A 22 -13.31 1.46 -9.23
C LEU A 22 -14.05 0.19 -8.82
N VAL A 23 -15.10 0.35 -8.03
CA VAL A 23 -16.01 -0.73 -7.64
C VAL A 23 -17.43 -0.38 -8.08
N ARG A 24 -18.28 -1.40 -8.22
CA ARG A 24 -19.67 -1.21 -8.60
C ARG A 24 -20.43 -0.54 -7.47
N ARG A 25 -21.33 0.40 -7.80
CA ARG A 25 -22.26 0.98 -6.82
C ARG A 25 -23.18 -0.10 -6.24
N GLY A 26 -23.37 -0.07 -4.92
CA GLY A 26 -24.24 -1.01 -4.19
C GLY A 26 -23.55 -2.32 -3.79
N ASP A 27 -22.26 -2.47 -4.07
CA ASP A 27 -21.42 -3.56 -3.55
C ASP A 27 -20.58 -3.02 -2.39
N ASP A 28 -21.21 -2.89 -1.22
CA ASP A 28 -20.60 -2.28 -0.04
C ASP A 28 -19.50 -3.17 0.56
N ASP A 29 -19.64 -4.49 0.47
CA ASP A 29 -18.64 -5.45 0.92
C ASP A 29 -17.39 -5.38 0.03
N GLY A 30 -17.58 -5.41 -1.30
CA GLY A 30 -16.49 -5.27 -2.26
C GLY A 30 -15.77 -3.92 -2.14
N PHE A 31 -16.52 -2.83 -1.96
CA PHE A 31 -15.94 -1.52 -1.66
C PHE A 31 -15.08 -1.55 -0.40
N THR A 32 -15.60 -2.14 0.67
CA THR A 32 -14.93 -2.17 1.98
C THR A 32 -13.64 -3.00 1.91
N ILE A 33 -13.66 -4.17 1.26
CA ILE A 33 -12.46 -5.00 1.07
C ILE A 33 -11.40 -4.25 0.27
N VAL A 34 -11.75 -3.68 -0.89
CA VAL A 34 -10.80 -2.97 -1.75
C VAL A 34 -10.17 -1.78 -1.03
N LYS A 35 -10.98 -1.01 -0.31
CA LYS A 35 -10.54 0.14 0.50
C LYS A 35 -9.48 -0.29 1.53
N TRP A 36 -9.76 -1.35 2.29
CA TRP A 36 -8.84 -1.80 3.35
C TRP A 36 -7.60 -2.48 2.82
N VAL A 37 -7.67 -3.20 1.69
CA VAL A 37 -6.47 -3.73 1.02
C VAL A 37 -5.50 -2.60 0.68
N ILE A 38 -6.01 -1.50 0.12
CA ILE A 38 -5.17 -0.34 -0.22
C ILE A 38 -4.58 0.30 1.03
N TYR A 39 -5.41 0.66 2.02
CA TYR A 39 -4.91 1.30 3.23
C TYR A 39 -3.94 0.40 4.01
N GLY A 40 -4.19 -0.90 4.08
CA GLY A 40 -3.29 -1.86 4.70
C GLY A 40 -1.91 -1.88 4.02
N THR A 41 -1.83 -1.76 2.70
CA THR A 41 -0.53 -1.66 2.00
C THR A 41 0.19 -0.32 2.24
N PHE A 42 -0.56 0.76 2.49
CA PHE A 42 0.01 2.05 2.87
C PHE A 42 0.56 2.01 4.29
N GLU A 43 -0.21 1.46 5.24
CA GLU A 43 0.20 1.34 6.65
C GLU A 43 1.37 0.36 6.79
N ALA A 44 1.38 -0.74 6.03
CA ALA A 44 2.51 -1.66 5.98
C ALA A 44 3.82 -0.96 5.57
N GLU A 45 3.79 -0.07 4.58
CA GLU A 45 4.98 0.72 4.22
C GLU A 45 5.37 1.69 5.36
N GLU A 46 4.39 2.36 5.97
CA GLU A 46 4.62 3.30 7.09
C GLU A 46 5.32 2.63 8.28
N TYR A 47 4.98 1.37 8.57
CA TYR A 47 5.56 0.58 9.65
C TYR A 47 6.73 -0.33 9.22
N GLY A 48 7.20 -0.20 7.97
CA GLY A 48 8.34 -0.99 7.48
C GLY A 48 8.07 -2.50 7.34
N VAL A 49 6.81 -2.90 7.25
CA VAL A 49 6.40 -4.27 6.92
C VAL A 49 6.56 -4.46 5.41
N THR A 50 7.35 -5.45 5.01
CA THR A 50 7.72 -5.74 3.62
C THR A 50 7.38 -7.17 3.26
N GLN A 51 7.40 -7.50 1.97
CA GLN A 51 7.29 -8.87 1.50
C GLN A 51 8.34 -9.80 2.16
N ALA A 52 9.55 -9.29 2.41
CA ALA A 52 10.67 -10.07 2.93
C ALA A 52 10.59 -10.35 4.44
N ASN A 53 9.97 -9.47 5.23
CA ASN A 53 9.96 -9.58 6.69
C ASN A 53 8.58 -9.89 7.30
N VAL A 54 7.51 -9.97 6.50
CA VAL A 54 6.13 -10.15 6.99
C VAL A 54 5.96 -11.38 7.90
N ASP A 55 6.52 -12.53 7.52
CA ASP A 55 6.40 -13.76 8.33
C ASP A 55 7.16 -13.63 9.67
N GLN A 56 8.33 -12.99 9.64
CA GLN A 56 9.14 -12.74 10.83
C GLN A 56 8.40 -11.79 11.77
N LEU A 57 7.96 -10.64 11.27
CA LEU A 57 7.25 -9.64 12.07
C LEU A 57 5.95 -10.18 12.64
N LYS A 58 5.24 -11.03 11.89
CA LYS A 58 4.04 -11.70 12.41
C LYS A 58 4.35 -12.58 13.62
N ALA A 59 5.47 -13.28 13.61
CA ALA A 59 5.87 -14.17 14.69
C ALA A 59 6.50 -13.43 15.90
N THR A 60 7.21 -12.33 15.67
CA THR A 60 8.08 -11.74 16.69
C THR A 60 7.75 -10.31 17.09
N SER A 61 6.94 -9.57 16.33
CA SER A 61 6.68 -8.16 16.62
C SER A 61 5.88 -8.01 17.92
N THR A 62 6.29 -7.04 18.73
CA THR A 62 5.58 -6.59 19.93
C THR A 62 4.87 -5.25 19.73
N ASP A 63 5.03 -4.63 18.56
CA ASP A 63 4.32 -3.40 18.21
C ASP A 63 2.83 -3.73 17.99
N PRO A 64 1.90 -3.15 18.77
CA PRO A 64 0.48 -3.44 18.66
C PRO A 64 -0.11 -3.14 17.27
N VAL A 65 0.42 -2.14 16.56
CA VAL A 65 -0.04 -1.80 15.21
C VAL A 65 0.39 -2.89 14.23
N VAL A 66 1.65 -3.31 14.28
CA VAL A 66 2.15 -4.41 13.44
C VAL A 66 1.42 -5.72 13.76
N GLN A 67 1.18 -6.02 15.03
CA GLN A 67 0.43 -7.22 15.44
C GLN A 67 -1.00 -7.23 14.89
N ARG A 68 -1.66 -6.06 14.87
CA ARG A 68 -3.00 -5.90 14.31
C ARG A 68 -2.99 -6.04 12.78
N LEU A 69 -2.05 -5.39 12.11
CA LEU A 69 -1.87 -5.52 10.65
C LEU A 69 -1.63 -6.97 10.22
N LEU A 70 -0.93 -7.77 11.03
CA LEU A 70 -0.50 -9.12 10.66
C LEU A 70 -1.33 -10.25 11.29
N GLY A 71 -2.37 -9.91 12.06
CA GLY A 71 -3.26 -10.90 12.68
C GLY A 71 -2.63 -11.73 13.81
N SER A 72 -1.54 -11.25 14.42
CA SER A 72 -0.87 -11.91 15.55
C SER A 72 -1.33 -11.41 16.93
N GLY A 73 -2.03 -10.27 16.98
CA GLY A 73 -2.66 -9.75 18.20
C GLY A 73 -3.96 -10.46 18.60
N SER A 74 -4.53 -10.06 19.74
CA SER A 74 -5.83 -10.53 20.23
C SER A 74 -7.02 -9.79 19.61
N GLU A 75 -6.79 -8.62 19.03
CA GLU A 75 -7.81 -7.82 18.37
C GLU A 75 -8.10 -8.35 16.97
N ASP A 76 -9.39 -8.53 16.69
CA ASP A 76 -9.90 -8.89 15.36
C ASP A 76 -10.64 -7.69 14.77
N SER A 77 -9.90 -6.59 14.52
CA SER A 77 -10.44 -5.33 13.99
C SER A 77 -11.04 -5.47 12.58
N VAL A 78 -10.87 -6.64 11.96
CA VAL A 78 -11.22 -6.94 10.57
C VAL A 78 -12.23 -8.07 10.42
N LYS A 79 -12.79 -8.59 11.52
CA LYS A 79 -13.94 -9.51 11.46
C LYS A 79 -15.13 -8.93 10.68
N VAL A 80 -15.29 -7.61 10.74
CA VAL A 80 -16.30 -6.85 9.99
C VAL A 80 -16.09 -6.91 8.47
N LEU A 81 -14.90 -7.28 7.98
CA LEU A 81 -14.62 -7.46 6.55
C LEU A 81 -15.02 -8.83 6.02
N GLY A 82 -15.42 -9.77 6.89
CA GLY A 82 -15.67 -11.16 6.50
C GLY A 82 -14.40 -11.92 6.05
N LEU A 83 -13.22 -11.38 6.33
CA LEU A 83 -11.92 -11.99 6.04
C LEU A 83 -11.33 -12.61 7.31
N ASP A 84 -10.45 -13.59 7.16
CA ASP A 84 -9.65 -14.08 8.28
C ASP A 84 -8.56 -13.08 8.67
N LYS A 85 -8.11 -13.16 9.93
CA LYS A 85 -7.09 -12.28 10.52
C LYS A 85 -5.77 -12.17 9.76
N ASP A 86 -5.44 -13.14 8.91
CA ASP A 86 -4.17 -13.22 8.20
C ASP A 86 -4.23 -12.58 6.80
N TRP A 87 -5.36 -11.97 6.42
CA TRP A 87 -5.59 -11.44 5.08
C TRP A 87 -4.52 -10.45 4.62
N LEU A 88 -4.15 -9.47 5.44
CA LEU A 88 -3.16 -8.46 5.04
C LEU A 88 -1.76 -9.05 4.99
N ALA A 89 -1.40 -9.96 5.90
CA ALA A 89 -0.15 -10.69 5.82
C ALA A 89 -0.03 -11.45 4.48
N ARG A 90 -1.11 -12.06 3.99
CA ARG A 90 -1.15 -12.69 2.65
C ARG A 90 -1.00 -11.68 1.52
N VAL A 91 -1.67 -10.53 1.61
CA VAL A 91 -1.53 -9.44 0.63
C VAL A 91 -0.07 -8.99 0.54
N ILE A 92 0.56 -8.64 1.67
CA ILE A 92 1.95 -8.19 1.69
C ILE A 92 2.90 -9.28 1.20
N LYS A 93 2.65 -10.55 1.54
CA LYS A 93 3.45 -11.67 1.03
C LYS A 93 3.32 -11.85 -0.49
N ALA A 94 2.17 -11.54 -1.07
CA ALA A 94 1.94 -11.66 -2.50
C ALA A 94 2.49 -10.46 -3.29
N THR A 95 2.30 -9.23 -2.79
CA THR A 95 2.54 -8.01 -3.57
C THR A 95 3.66 -7.12 -3.04
N GLY A 96 4.05 -7.31 -1.78
CA GLY A 96 4.75 -6.30 -0.97
C GLY A 96 3.82 -5.17 -0.51
N ASN A 97 4.39 -4.24 0.25
CA ASN A 97 3.73 -3.00 0.62
C ASN A 97 3.62 -2.03 -0.57
N TYR A 98 3.02 -0.86 -0.34
CA TYR A 98 2.81 0.13 -1.38
C TYR A 98 4.11 0.64 -2.00
N GLY A 99 5.13 0.93 -1.19
CA GLY A 99 6.44 1.35 -1.67
C GLY A 99 7.12 0.29 -2.54
N GLU A 100 7.03 -0.99 -2.16
CA GLU A 100 7.58 -2.10 -2.95
C GLU A 100 6.88 -2.23 -4.31
N SER A 101 5.55 -2.10 -4.32
CA SER A 101 4.76 -2.09 -5.56
C SER A 101 5.09 -0.89 -6.44
N PHE A 102 5.23 0.30 -5.86
CA PHE A 102 5.60 1.51 -6.60
C PHE A 102 7.00 1.36 -7.21
N GLU A 103 8.01 1.00 -6.42
CA GLU A 103 9.40 0.97 -6.90
C GLU A 103 9.59 -0.05 -8.03
N ARG A 104 8.95 -1.21 -7.93
CA ARG A 104 9.03 -2.27 -8.95
C ARG A 104 8.37 -1.89 -10.27
N ASN A 105 7.26 -1.15 -10.22
CA ASN A 105 6.43 -0.90 -11.42
C ASN A 105 6.63 0.49 -12.03
N LEU A 106 6.87 1.50 -11.21
CA LEU A 106 6.92 2.91 -11.61
C LEU A 106 8.20 3.62 -11.18
N GLY A 107 8.75 3.24 -10.01
CA GLY A 107 9.90 3.92 -9.42
C GLY A 107 11.23 3.52 -10.02
N SER A 108 12.27 3.66 -9.21
CA SER A 108 13.67 3.53 -9.61
C SER A 108 14.08 2.13 -10.09
N LYS A 109 13.30 1.10 -9.76
CA LYS A 109 13.53 -0.28 -10.20
C LYS A 109 12.74 -0.64 -11.47
N SER A 110 12.06 0.33 -12.08
CA SER A 110 11.33 0.15 -13.33
C SER A 110 11.97 0.97 -14.46
N ALA A 111 11.63 0.64 -15.70
CA ALA A 111 12.03 1.45 -16.84
C ALA A 111 11.41 2.86 -16.82
N VAL A 112 10.31 3.07 -16.08
CA VAL A 112 9.63 4.38 -16.00
C VAL A 112 10.43 5.38 -15.18
N ASN A 113 11.09 4.93 -14.11
CA ASN A 113 11.92 5.75 -13.21
C ASN A 113 11.21 7.03 -12.71
N LEU A 114 9.94 6.90 -12.36
CA LEU A 114 9.12 7.99 -11.85
C LEU A 114 9.46 8.30 -10.39
N PRO A 115 9.77 9.55 -10.04
CA PRO A 115 9.93 9.92 -8.63
C PRO A 115 8.59 9.79 -7.88
N ARG A 116 8.64 9.40 -6.60
CA ARG A 116 7.43 9.25 -5.77
C ARG A 116 6.56 10.51 -5.74
N GLY A 117 7.15 11.70 -5.64
CA GLY A 117 6.41 12.97 -5.62
C GLY A 117 5.28 12.98 -4.57
N ARG A 118 4.05 13.29 -5.00
CA ARG A 118 2.85 13.27 -4.13
C ARG A 118 2.48 11.87 -3.63
N ASN A 119 2.98 10.81 -4.26
CA ASN A 119 2.78 9.43 -3.85
C ASN A 119 3.72 8.99 -2.72
N LYS A 120 4.46 9.89 -2.09
CA LYS A 120 5.17 9.60 -0.83
C LYS A 120 4.18 9.40 0.31
N GLN A 121 4.65 8.74 1.37
CA GLN A 121 3.94 8.70 2.65
C GLN A 121 3.68 10.11 3.18
N TRP A 122 2.58 10.28 3.89
CA TRP A 122 2.16 11.55 4.45
C TRP A 122 3.23 12.18 5.36
N ASN A 123 3.91 11.35 6.16
CA ASN A 123 5.01 11.74 7.05
C ASN A 123 6.34 12.00 6.31
N GLN A 124 6.35 11.86 4.98
CA GLN A 124 7.49 12.12 4.09
C GLN A 124 7.17 13.23 3.06
N GLY A 125 6.16 14.06 3.34
CA GLY A 125 5.76 15.18 2.50
C GLY A 125 4.92 14.78 1.28
N GLY A 126 4.33 13.58 1.27
CA GLY A 126 3.37 13.15 0.26
C GLY A 126 1.92 13.19 0.74
N LEU A 127 1.03 12.54 -0.01
CA LEU A 127 -0.41 12.51 0.23
C LEU A 127 -0.93 11.11 0.59
N ILE A 128 -0.06 10.10 0.59
CA ILE A 128 -0.45 8.73 0.91
C ILE A 128 -0.58 8.61 2.42
N TYR A 129 -1.82 8.57 2.88
CA TYR A 129 -2.19 8.49 4.29
C TYR A 129 -3.00 7.22 4.51
N ALA A 130 -2.50 6.31 5.34
CA ALA A 130 -3.22 5.12 5.73
C ALA A 130 -4.29 5.48 6.78
N TYR A 131 -5.52 5.02 6.57
CA TYR A 131 -6.47 5.00 7.68
C TYR A 131 -6.02 3.90 8.64
N PRO A 132 -5.89 4.21 9.94
CA PRO A 132 -5.41 3.22 10.91
C PRO A 132 -6.36 2.03 10.94
N ALA A 133 -5.83 0.82 10.78
CA ALA A 133 -6.60 -0.43 10.77
C ALA A 133 -7.08 -0.85 12.18
N ARG A 134 -7.77 0.05 12.89
CA ARG A 134 -8.27 -0.09 14.27
C ARG A 134 -9.78 -0.18 14.35
#